data_AF-A0A1I2Z2R7-F1
#
_entry.id   AF-A0A1I2Z2R7-F1
#
_cell.length_a   1.000
_cell.length_b   1.000
_cell.length_c   1.000
_cell.angle_alpha   90.00
_cell.angle_beta   90.00
_cell.angle_gamma   90.00
#
_symmetry.space_group_name_H-M   'P 1'
#
loop_
_entity.id
_entity.type
_entity.pdbx_description
1 polymer ?
#
loop_
_entity_poly.entity_id
_entity_poly.type
_entity_poly.pdbx_seq_one_letter_code
_entity_poly.pdbx_strand_id
1 'polypeptide(L)' 'MRKAKINIHNKTAGWLTWDKKGYHFVYIPSYLQSTAPEPVSLTLPLQEALFTNRIMFPFLTD' A
#
# COMPACT_ATOMS: atom_id res chain seq x y z
N MET A 1 6.48 -5.71 -15.01
CA MET A 1 6.01 -5.71 -13.61
C MET A 1 7.12 -5.11 -12.77
N ARG A 2 6.81 -4.11 -11.96
CA ARG A 2 7.74 -3.48 -11.02
C ARG A 2 7.10 -3.44 -9.64
N LYS A 3 7.91 -3.35 -8.59
CA LYS A 3 7.47 -3.42 -7.20
C LYS A 3 8.25 -2.44 -6.33
N ALA A 4 7.59 -1.84 -5.35
CA ALA A 4 8.17 -0.95 -4.35
C ALA A 4 7.64 -1.27 -2.95
N LYS A 5 8.50 -1.08 -1.93
CA LYS A 5 8.09 -1.12 -0.52
C LYS A 5 7.47 0.22 -0.15
N ILE A 6 6.36 0.18 0.57
CA ILE A 6 5.78 1.36 1.21
C ILE A 6 6.06 1.27 2.71
N ASN A 7 6.67 2.31 3.26
CA ASN A 7 7.03 2.39 4.67
C ASN A 7 6.22 3.50 5.37
N ILE A 8 5.79 3.25 6.60
CA ILE A 8 5.27 4.26 7.53
C ILE A 8 6.14 4.19 8.79
N HIS A 9 6.70 5.32 9.22
CA HIS A 9 7.55 5.42 10.42
C HIS A 9 8.61 4.30 10.52
N ASN A 10 9.36 4.07 9.43
CA ASN A 10 10.39 3.03 9.30
C ASN A 10 9.89 1.57 9.37
N LYS A 11 8.57 1.34 9.38
CA LYS A 11 7.96 0.01 9.28
C LYS A 11 7.44 -0.20 7.87
N THR A 12 7.71 -1.37 7.29
CA THR A 12 7.10 -1.72 5.99
C THR A 12 5.61 -1.98 6.19
N ALA A 13 4.79 -1.09 5.63
CA ALA A 13 3.34 -1.18 5.67
C ALA A 13 2.81 -2.16 4.64
N GLY A 14 3.40 -2.15 3.46
CA GLY A 14 2.88 -2.92 2.33
C GLY A 14 3.75 -2.87 1.10
N TRP A 15 3.22 -3.43 0.03
CA TRP A 15 3.87 -3.51 -1.27
C TRP A 15 3.00 -2.86 -2.34
N LEU A 16 3.59 -1.91 -3.06
CA LEU A 16 3.05 -1.39 -4.30
C LEU A 16 3.62 -2.18 -5.47
N THR A 17 2.75 -2.66 -6.35
CA THR A 17 3.12 -3.33 -7.60
C THR A 17 2.46 -2.59 -8.75
N TRP A 18 3.15 -2.43 -9.88
CA TRP A 18 2.54 -1.87 -11.07
C TRP A 18 2.90 -2.63 -12.33
N ASP A 19 1.89 -2.76 -13.19
CA ASP A 19 1.95 -3.43 -14.47
C ASP A 19 0.96 -2.80 -15.48
N LYS A 20 0.69 -3.51 -16.59
CA LYS A 20 -0.18 -3.02 -17.66
C LYS A 20 -1.64 -2.81 -17.24
N LYS A 21 -2.08 -3.41 -16.14
CA LYS A 21 -3.45 -3.32 -15.59
C LYS A 21 -3.60 -2.19 -14.56
N GLY A 22 -2.50 -1.58 -14.14
CA GLY A 22 -2.48 -0.43 -13.22
C GLY A 22 -1.58 -0.64 -12.01
N TYR A 23 -2.00 -0.04 -10.91
CA TYR A 23 -1.30 0.00 -9.62
C TYR A 23 -2.08 -0.83 -8.60
N HIS A 24 -1.33 -1.66 -7.88
CA HIS A 24 -1.87 -2.61 -6.94
C HIS A 24 -1.14 -2.47 -5.60
N PHE A 25 -1.88 -2.24 -4.52
CA PHE A 25 -1.31 -2.08 -3.19
C PHE A 25 -1.92 -3.08 -2.22
N VAL A 26 -1.06 -3.73 -1.42
CA VAL A 26 -1.46 -4.66 -0.38
C VAL A 26 -0.66 -4.41 0.89
N TYR A 27 -1.35 -4.35 2.03
CA TYR A 27 -0.73 -4.33 3.34
C TYR A 27 -0.11 -5.69 3.65
N ILE A 28 1.02 -5.72 4.37
CA ILE A 28 1.53 -6.98 4.88
C ILE A 28 0.78 -7.37 6.17
N PRO A 29 0.46 -8.65 6.40
CA PRO A 29 -0.30 -9.07 7.58
C PRO A 29 0.35 -8.67 8.91
N SER A 30 1.68 -8.76 9.00
CA SER A 30 2.42 -8.37 10.21
C SER A 30 2.31 -6.88 10.54
N TYR A 31 2.08 -6.03 9.53
CA TYR A 31 1.82 -4.61 9.76
C TYR A 31 0.40 -4.39 10.28
N LEU A 32 -0.59 -5.04 9.66
CA LEU A 32 -2.01 -4.97 10.09
C LEU A 32 -2.21 -5.48 11.53
N GLN A 33 -1.42 -6.45 11.96
CA GLN A 33 -1.46 -7.03 13.31
C GLN A 33 -0.58 -6.29 14.34
N SER A 34 0.09 -5.21 13.95
CA SER A 34 0.94 -4.45 14.87
C SER A 34 0.12 -3.70 15.93
N THR A 35 0.77 -3.21 16.98
CA THR A 35 0.10 -2.62 18.16
C THR A 35 -0.79 -1.39 17.85
N ALA A 36 -0.51 -0.68 16.75
CA ALA A 36 -1.30 0.46 16.28
C ALA A 36 -0.92 0.76 14.82
N PRO A 37 -1.41 -0.02 13.83
CA PRO A 37 -1.15 0.27 12.44
C PRO A 37 -1.78 1.59 12.02
N GLU A 38 -1.07 2.36 11.22
CA GLU A 38 -1.59 3.55 10.57
C GLU A 38 -1.86 3.26 9.09
N PRO A 39 -2.96 3.75 8.51
CA PRO A 39 -3.18 3.66 7.08
C PRO A 39 -2.17 4.53 6.32
N VAL A 40 -1.72 4.05 5.16
CA VAL A 40 -0.85 4.79 4.23
C VAL A 40 -1.49 6.11 3.80
N SER A 41 -2.81 6.10 3.57
CA SER A 41 -3.58 7.31 3.26
C SER A 41 -5.08 7.06 3.51
N LEU A 42 -5.87 8.12 3.45
CA LEU A 42 -7.34 8.03 3.56
C LEU A 42 -7.97 7.15 2.48
N THR A 43 -7.36 7.05 1.29
CA THR A 43 -7.84 6.22 0.17
C THR A 43 -7.26 4.81 0.19
N LEU A 44 -6.38 4.49 1.13
CA LEU A 44 -5.79 3.17 1.35
C LEU A 44 -6.03 2.75 2.80
N PRO A 45 -7.30 2.58 3.24
CA PRO A 45 -7.61 2.18 4.61
C PRO A 45 -7.01 0.80 4.94
N LEU A 46 -6.82 0.52 6.22
CA LEU A 46 -6.30 -0.76 6.69
C LEU A 46 -7.27 -1.89 6.32
N GLN A 47 -6.81 -2.81 5.48
CA GLN A 47 -7.52 -4.04 5.12
C GLN A 47 -6.54 -5.06 4.54
N GLU A 48 -6.94 -6.33 4.53
CA GLU A 48 -6.18 -7.41 3.89
C GLU A 48 -6.37 -7.44 2.37
N ALA A 49 -7.52 -6.96 1.88
CA ALA A 49 -7.87 -7.03 0.46
C ALA A 49 -6.98 -6.12 -0.39
N LEU A 50 -6.63 -6.61 -1.58
CA LEU A 50 -5.82 -5.90 -2.58
C LEU A 50 -6.54 -4.63 -3.07
N PHE A 51 -5.88 -3.49 -2.97
CA PHE A 51 -6.30 -2.28 -3.68
C PHE A 51 -5.83 -2.33 -5.11
N THR A 52 -6.69 -1.93 -6.05
CA THR A 52 -6.34 -1.81 -7.47
C THR A 52 -6.85 -0.48 -8.02
N ASN A 53 -6.01 0.21 -8.76
CA ASN A 53 -6.37 1.45 -9.44
C ASN A 53 -5.68 1.53 -10.81
N ARG A 54 -6.34 2.11 -11.81
CA ARG A 54 -5.76 2.27 -13.17
C ARG A 54 -4.68 3.35 -13.20
N ILE A 55 -4.80 4.35 -12.32
CA ILE A 55 -3.83 5.42 -12.15
C ILE A 55 -3.10 5.24 -10.83
N MET A 56 -1.96 5.92 -10.70
CA MET A 56 -1.19 5.94 -9.46
C MET A 56 -2.03 6.55 -8.33
N PHE A 57 -1.88 6.03 -7.11
CA PHE A 57 -2.56 6.59 -5.95
C PHE A 57 -2.03 8.02 -5.71
N PRO A 58 -2.90 9.06 -5.63
CA PRO A 58 -2.46 10.46 -5.61
C PRO A 58 -1.44 10.79 -4.51
N PHE A 59 -1.54 10.16 -3.34
CA PHE A 59 -0.60 10.39 -2.24
C PHE A 59 0.82 9.86 -2.51
N LEU A 60 1.01 8.99 -3.50
CA LEU A 60 2.31 8.39 -3.81
C LEU A 60 3.06 9.14 -4.93
N THR A 61 2.48 10.21 -5.48
CA THR A 61 3.10 10.99 -6.57
C THR A 61 3.84 12.25 -6.10
N ASP A 62 3.71 12.61 -4.83
CA ASP A 62 4.37 13.76 -4.18
C ASP A 62 5.57 13.31 -3.33
#